data_AF-A0A958BWU2-F1
#
_entry.id   AF-A0A958BWU2-F1
#
_cell.length_a   1.000
_cell.length_b   1.000
_cell.length_c   1.000
_cell.angle_alpha   90.00
_cell.angle_beta   90.00
_cell.angle_gamma   90.00
#
_symmetry.space_group_name_H-M   'P 1'
#
loop_
_entity.id
_entity.type
_entity.pdbx_description
1 polymer ?
#
loop_
_entity_poly.entity_id
_entity_poly.type
_entity_poly.pdbx_seq_one_letter_code
_entity_poly.pdbx_strand_id
1 'polypeptide(L)'
;MTHIKIQRSMDGPWVSVEWLHEEERFGWVKIREDDQEPEWVREDKVHSADQVVLRVERLARTRFEWVPQEDLAGSPLAERIGQKRTVGGLLADLRQSQRAFLDLLDQIIRDDAIYQRPAGAEWSIAVILAHINEARRYYAAEVQKVLDNPGTKMGRTVEHADRLQSINAGDQRSFDALREELIASHQQMVQTLSGMDNDDLQLEGDHVVAGPQPLLDFIERFMVSHDQTHVEQATALLAELQR
;
A
#
# COMPACT_ATOMS: atom_id res chain seq x y z
N MET A 1 7.76 15.14 11.30
CA MET A 1 8.88 15.75 10.54
C MET A 1 9.76 14.61 10.06
N THR A 2 9.83 14.35 8.75
CA THR A 2 10.56 13.21 8.20
C THR A 2 12.01 13.62 7.88
N HIS A 3 12.98 12.80 8.30
CA HIS A 3 14.42 13.02 8.08
C HIS A 3 15.00 11.76 7.42
N ILE A 4 15.65 11.90 6.27
CA ILE A 4 16.27 10.78 5.56
C ILE A 4 17.73 11.09 5.32
N LYS A 5 18.64 10.17 5.70
CA LYS A 5 20.08 10.26 5.44
C LYS A 5 20.49 9.34 4.29
N ILE A 6 21.25 9.84 3.33
CA ILE A 6 21.69 9.09 2.13
C ILE A 6 23.12 9.45 1.78
N GLN A 7 23.88 8.48 1.27
CA GLN A 7 25.26 8.69 0.82
C GLN A 7 25.29 8.97 -0.69
N ARG A 8 25.86 10.11 -1.11
CA ARG A 8 25.89 10.55 -2.54
C ARG A 8 26.74 9.66 -3.46
N SER A 9 27.66 8.88 -2.89
CA SER A 9 28.47 7.84 -3.54
C SER A 9 29.03 6.90 -2.46
N MET A 10 29.60 5.74 -2.85
CA MET A 10 30.17 4.78 -1.87
C MET A 10 31.15 5.41 -0.87
N ASP A 11 31.88 6.45 -1.30
CA ASP A 11 32.87 7.18 -0.48
C ASP A 11 32.46 8.64 -0.22
N GLY A 12 31.22 9.02 -0.54
CA GLY A 12 30.72 10.39 -0.46
C GLY A 12 30.17 10.75 0.93
N PRO A 13 29.94 12.05 1.20
CA PRO A 13 29.31 12.48 2.45
C PRO A 13 27.84 12.03 2.52
N TRP A 14 27.34 11.87 3.75
CA TRP A 14 25.92 11.69 3.98
C TRP A 14 25.19 13.02 3.82
N VAL A 15 24.00 12.94 3.24
CA VAL A 15 23.10 14.05 2.99
C VAL A 15 21.78 13.74 3.66
N SER A 16 21.31 14.66 4.47
CA SER A 16 20.01 14.61 5.10
C SER A 16 19.02 15.52 4.38
N VAL A 17 17.82 14.99 4.10
CA VAL A 17 16.73 15.75 3.51
C VAL A 17 15.56 15.81 4.49
N GLU A 18 15.07 17.02 4.76
CA GLU A 18 13.92 17.28 5.62
C GLU A 18 12.82 18.02 4.85
N TRP A 19 11.57 17.54 4.99
CA TRP A 19 10.38 18.21 4.47
C TRP A 19 9.63 18.94 5.57
N LEU A 20 9.12 20.13 5.26
CA LEU A 20 8.16 20.84 6.10
C LEU A 20 6.75 20.72 5.52
N HIS A 21 5.79 20.35 6.37
CA HIS A 21 4.36 20.40 6.09
C HIS A 21 3.76 21.70 6.64
N GLU A 22 4.34 22.83 6.29
CA GLU A 22 3.79 24.16 6.62
C GLU A 22 3.39 24.86 5.32
N GLU A 23 2.22 25.49 5.32
CA GLU A 23 1.58 26.10 4.13
C GLU A 23 2.47 27.12 3.41
N GLU A 24 3.45 27.72 4.10
CA GLU A 24 4.30 28.77 3.56
C GLU A 24 5.47 28.27 2.68
N ARG A 25 5.73 26.95 2.59
CA ARG A 25 6.91 26.40 1.87
C ARG A 25 6.65 25.16 1.01
N PHE A 26 5.47 25.08 0.40
CA PHE A 26 5.16 24.03 -0.55
C PHE A 26 6.18 23.98 -1.72
N GLY A 27 6.77 22.82 -1.98
CA GLY A 27 7.77 22.60 -3.04
C GLY A 27 9.23 22.97 -2.70
N TRP A 28 9.55 23.16 -1.42
CA TRP A 28 10.91 23.36 -0.92
C TRP A 28 11.38 22.17 -0.09
N VAL A 29 12.65 21.80 -0.26
CA VAL A 29 13.33 20.77 0.54
C VAL A 29 14.52 21.40 1.26
N LYS A 30 14.77 20.93 2.49
CA LYS A 30 15.97 21.29 3.23
C LYS A 30 17.00 20.20 3.05
N ILE A 31 18.18 20.56 2.54
CA ILE A 31 19.29 19.63 2.31
C ILE A 31 20.40 19.99 3.28
N ARG A 32 20.96 18.99 3.96
CA ARG A 32 22.12 19.16 4.85
C ARG A 32 23.13 18.07 4.56
N GLU A 33 24.29 18.46 4.07
CA GLU A 33 25.47 17.59 4.02
C GLU A 33 26.13 17.54 5.41
N ASP A 34 26.75 16.40 5.75
CA ASP A 34 27.58 16.32 6.95
C ASP A 34 28.63 17.46 6.95
N ASP A 35 28.77 18.13 8.10
CA ASP A 35 29.65 19.29 8.34
C ASP A 35 29.31 20.59 7.57
N GLN A 36 28.11 20.70 6.98
CA GLN A 36 27.62 21.94 6.36
C GLN A 36 26.32 22.46 6.99
N GLU A 37 26.12 23.78 6.90
CA GLU A 37 24.86 24.40 7.25
C GLU A 37 23.76 23.97 6.25
N PRO A 38 22.51 23.71 6.72
CA PRO A 38 21.44 23.28 5.84
C PRO A 38 21.08 24.37 4.84
N GLU A 39 20.91 23.98 3.58
CA GLU A 39 20.40 24.84 2.52
C GLU A 39 18.95 24.52 2.17
N TRP A 40 18.21 25.55 1.76
CA TRP A 40 16.84 25.41 1.25
C TRP A 40 16.87 25.46 -0.26
N VAL A 41 16.40 24.39 -0.89
CA VAL A 41 16.43 24.25 -2.35
C VAL A 41 15.00 24.02 -2.85
N ARG A 42 14.64 24.67 -3.95
CA ARG A 42 13.38 24.35 -4.63
C ARG A 42 13.48 22.97 -5.26
N GLU A 43 12.44 22.17 -5.14
CA GLU A 43 12.41 20.79 -5.63
C GLU A 43 12.83 20.65 -7.10
N ASP A 44 12.46 21.61 -7.95
CA ASP A 44 12.79 21.64 -9.38
C ASP A 44 14.27 22.00 -9.68
N LYS A 45 15.03 22.39 -8.66
CA LYS A 45 16.45 22.76 -8.71
C LYS A 45 17.36 21.78 -7.99
N VAL A 46 16.80 20.74 -7.39
CA VAL A 46 17.56 19.67 -6.72
C VAL A 46 18.37 18.89 -7.75
N HIS A 47 19.63 18.58 -7.41
CA HIS A 47 20.57 17.87 -8.28
C HIS A 47 20.02 16.49 -8.69
N SER A 48 20.37 15.99 -9.88
CA SER A 48 19.75 14.78 -10.46
C SER A 48 19.91 13.51 -9.62
N ALA A 49 21.03 13.35 -8.91
CA ALA A 49 21.24 12.27 -7.96
C ALA A 49 20.26 12.34 -6.76
N ASP A 50 19.97 13.54 -6.29
CA ASP A 50 19.02 13.79 -5.21
C ASP A 50 17.56 13.73 -5.74
N GLN A 51 17.32 13.94 -7.03
CA GLN A 51 16.01 13.66 -7.64
C GLN A 51 15.68 12.17 -7.72
N VAL A 52 16.68 11.29 -7.87
CA VAL A 52 16.47 9.83 -7.78
C VAL A 52 15.99 9.47 -6.38
N VAL A 53 16.56 10.09 -5.35
CA VAL A 53 16.12 9.95 -3.96
C VAL A 53 14.68 10.42 -3.77
N LEU A 54 14.35 11.63 -4.23
CA LEU A 54 12.98 12.17 -4.11
C LEU A 54 11.98 11.29 -4.86
N ARG A 55 12.38 10.69 -5.98
CA ARG A 55 11.57 9.75 -6.75
C ARG A 55 11.43 8.40 -6.05
N VAL A 56 12.48 7.89 -5.40
CA VAL A 56 12.45 6.67 -4.57
C VAL A 56 11.59 6.88 -3.31
N GLU A 57 11.65 8.05 -2.69
CA GLU A 57 10.85 8.42 -1.51
C GLU A 57 9.38 8.61 -1.86
N ARG A 58 9.08 9.30 -2.97
CA ARG A 58 7.72 9.44 -3.50
C ARG A 58 7.16 8.09 -3.95
N LEU A 59 7.99 7.24 -4.57
CA LEU A 59 7.67 5.85 -4.89
C LEU A 59 7.55 4.98 -3.63
N ALA A 60 8.26 5.28 -2.56
CA ALA A 60 8.09 4.59 -1.28
C ALA A 60 6.73 4.98 -0.69
N ARG A 61 6.42 6.28 -0.55
CA ARG A 61 5.13 6.77 -0.03
C ARG A 61 3.90 6.34 -0.84
N THR A 62 4.01 6.26 -2.17
CA THR A 62 2.90 5.79 -3.02
C THR A 62 2.79 4.26 -3.11
N ARG A 63 3.75 3.51 -2.56
CA ARG A 63 3.88 2.05 -2.75
C ARG A 63 4.13 1.27 -1.45
N PHE A 64 4.28 1.98 -0.34
CA PHE A 64 4.43 1.54 1.04
C PHE A 64 4.02 2.72 1.94
N GLU A 65 3.03 2.54 2.81
CA GLU A 65 3.01 3.34 4.04
C GLU A 65 4.29 2.99 4.81
N TRP A 66 5.25 3.91 4.82
CA TRP A 66 6.46 3.72 5.59
C TRP A 66 6.12 3.99 7.06
N VAL A 67 6.02 2.92 7.86
CA VAL A 67 5.95 3.01 9.32
C VAL A 67 7.40 3.05 9.84
N PRO A 68 7.83 4.11 10.54
CA PRO A 68 9.16 4.15 11.15
C PRO A 68 9.41 2.94 12.05
N GLN A 69 10.62 2.39 12.01
CA GLN A 69 11.04 1.27 12.87
C GLN A 69 10.87 1.58 14.36
N GLU A 70 10.88 2.87 14.71
CA GLU A 70 10.69 3.42 16.06
C GLU A 70 9.22 3.32 16.51
N ASP A 71 8.27 3.37 15.57
CA ASP A 71 6.82 3.23 15.79
C ASP A 71 6.36 1.76 15.74
N LEU A 72 7.26 0.83 15.41
CA LEU A 72 6.98 -0.60 15.46
C LEU A 72 7.12 -1.18 16.87
N ALA A 73 7.85 -0.54 17.78
CA ALA A 73 8.03 -1.05 19.14
C ALA A 73 6.68 -1.12 19.89
N GLY A 74 6.08 -2.32 19.95
CA GLY A 74 4.78 -2.56 20.60
C GLY A 74 3.57 -2.59 19.65
N SER A 75 3.77 -2.50 18.33
CA SER A 75 2.67 -2.67 17.36
C SER A 75 2.39 -4.16 17.08
N PRO A 76 1.15 -4.53 16.69
CA PRO A 76 0.84 -5.89 16.23
C PRO A 76 1.73 -6.35 15.06
N LEU A 77 2.30 -5.40 14.30
CA LEU A 77 3.25 -5.67 13.23
C LEU A 77 4.62 -6.13 13.77
N ALA A 78 5.11 -5.56 14.88
CA ALA A 78 6.37 -6.01 15.49
C ALA A 78 6.28 -7.36 16.21
N GLU A 79 5.13 -7.70 16.80
CA GLU A 79 4.90 -9.06 17.32
C GLU A 79 4.95 -10.13 16.20
N ARG A 80 4.64 -9.75 14.95
CA ARG A 80 4.65 -10.65 13.79
C ARG A 80 6.06 -10.87 13.21
N ILE A 81 6.99 -9.92 13.37
CA ILE A 81 8.36 -9.99 12.82
C ILE A 81 9.19 -11.17 13.43
N GLY A 82 8.75 -11.75 14.55
CA GLY A 82 9.38 -12.93 15.16
C GLY A 82 8.66 -14.27 14.90
N GLN A 83 7.47 -14.27 14.29
CA GLN A 83 6.71 -15.50 14.04
C GLN A 83 6.91 -16.00 12.61
N LYS A 84 7.21 -17.29 12.45
CA LYS A 84 7.19 -17.93 11.13
C LYS A 84 5.79 -17.80 10.55
N ARG A 85 5.66 -17.03 9.48
CA ARG A 85 4.40 -16.82 8.78
C ARG A 85 4.02 -18.10 8.04
N THR A 86 2.74 -18.40 8.06
CA THR A 86 2.16 -19.62 7.46
C THR A 86 1.01 -19.20 6.57
N VAL A 87 0.65 -20.06 5.60
CA VAL A 87 -0.54 -19.87 4.76
C VAL A 87 -1.78 -19.69 5.64
N GLY A 88 -1.91 -20.48 6.71
CA GLY A 88 -2.99 -20.35 7.68
C GLY A 88 -3.06 -18.99 8.36
N GLY A 89 -1.91 -18.41 8.74
CA GLY A 89 -1.82 -17.08 9.33
C GLY A 89 -2.19 -15.97 8.35
N LEU A 90 -1.69 -16.04 7.11
CA LEU A 90 -2.04 -15.10 6.04
C LEU A 90 -3.55 -15.13 5.74
N LEU A 91 -4.13 -16.32 5.63
CA LEU A 91 -5.57 -16.50 5.44
C LEU A 91 -6.40 -15.95 6.61
N ALA A 92 -5.92 -16.10 7.85
CA ALA A 92 -6.59 -15.55 9.01
C ALA A 92 -6.63 -14.01 8.96
N ASP A 93 -5.50 -13.38 8.61
CA ASP A 93 -5.42 -11.92 8.47
C ASP A 93 -6.36 -11.40 7.37
N LEU A 94 -6.36 -12.02 6.19
CA LEU A 94 -7.25 -11.61 5.10
C LEU A 94 -8.73 -11.74 5.47
N ARG A 95 -9.10 -12.82 6.18
CA ARG A 95 -10.48 -13.01 6.69
C ARG A 95 -10.86 -11.95 7.71
N GLN A 96 -9.91 -11.53 8.54
CA GLN A 96 -10.12 -10.41 9.48
C GLN A 96 -10.38 -9.10 8.73
N SER A 97 -9.55 -8.76 7.73
CA SER A 97 -9.78 -7.56 6.92
C SER A 97 -11.11 -7.60 6.18
N GLN A 98 -11.49 -8.76 5.62
CA GLN A 98 -12.80 -8.93 5.00
C GLN A 98 -13.95 -8.71 5.98
N ARG A 99 -13.86 -9.26 7.20
CA ARG A 99 -14.85 -9.03 8.24
C ARG A 99 -14.96 -7.54 8.55
N ALA A 100 -13.84 -6.86 8.74
CA ALA A 100 -13.82 -5.43 9.03
C ALA A 100 -14.47 -4.59 7.93
N PHE A 101 -14.20 -4.88 6.65
CA PHE A 101 -14.90 -4.19 5.56
C PHE A 101 -16.41 -4.45 5.59
N LEU A 102 -16.86 -5.69 5.81
CA LEU A 102 -18.29 -6.00 5.84
C LEU A 102 -18.99 -5.33 7.03
N ASP A 103 -18.36 -5.36 8.21
CA ASP A 103 -18.88 -4.71 9.42
C ASP A 103 -18.93 -3.18 9.23
N LEU A 104 -17.99 -2.60 8.47
CA LEU A 104 -18.04 -1.19 8.06
C LEU A 104 -19.22 -0.90 7.13
N LEU A 105 -19.44 -1.76 6.12
CA LEU A 105 -20.58 -1.63 5.21
C LEU A 105 -21.92 -1.74 5.93
N ASP A 106 -22.02 -2.60 6.95
CA ASP A 106 -23.22 -2.77 7.75
C ASP A 106 -23.52 -1.56 8.67
N GLN A 107 -22.55 -0.68 8.91
CA GLN A 107 -22.72 0.57 9.66
C GLN A 107 -23.20 1.75 8.79
N ILE A 108 -23.24 1.59 7.45
CA ILE A 108 -23.68 2.64 6.55
C ILE A 108 -25.20 2.69 6.51
N ILE A 109 -25.76 3.79 7.03
CA ILE A 109 -27.21 3.99 7.14
C ILE A 109 -27.80 4.55 5.84
N ARG A 110 -27.00 5.27 5.05
CA ARG A 110 -27.40 5.81 3.74
C ARG A 110 -26.36 5.44 2.70
N ASP A 111 -26.79 4.75 1.66
CA ASP A 111 -25.92 4.30 0.57
C ASP A 111 -25.21 5.46 -0.13
N ASP A 112 -25.79 6.66 -0.14
CA ASP A 112 -25.16 7.83 -0.75
C ASP A 112 -23.90 8.30 0.01
N ALA A 113 -23.73 7.91 1.27
CA ALA A 113 -22.58 8.27 2.09
C ALA A 113 -21.27 7.72 1.52
N ILE A 114 -21.27 6.53 0.89
CA ILE A 114 -20.03 5.92 0.39
C ILE A 114 -19.39 6.67 -0.76
N TYR A 115 -20.12 7.56 -1.44
CA TYR A 115 -19.63 8.36 -2.56
C TYR A 115 -19.12 9.74 -2.13
N GLN A 116 -19.33 10.11 -0.87
CA GLN A 116 -18.88 11.40 -0.34
C GLN A 116 -17.37 11.38 -0.09
N ARG A 117 -16.74 12.53 -0.33
CA ARG A 117 -15.33 12.77 -0.03
C ARG A 117 -15.24 13.90 1.00
N PRO A 118 -14.95 13.59 2.27
CA PRO A 118 -14.58 14.61 3.24
C PRO A 118 -13.43 15.49 2.75
N ALA A 119 -13.31 16.70 3.29
CA ALA A 119 -12.30 17.65 2.85
C ALA A 119 -10.89 17.07 3.03
N GLY A 120 -10.10 17.04 1.95
CA GLY A 120 -8.75 16.47 1.94
C GLY A 120 -8.68 14.97 1.65
N ALA A 121 -9.81 14.27 1.60
CA ALA A 121 -9.86 12.88 1.18
C ALA A 121 -9.71 12.76 -0.35
N GLU A 122 -8.72 12.00 -0.81
CA GLU A 122 -8.54 11.72 -2.23
C GLU A 122 -9.64 10.79 -2.75
N TRP A 123 -9.96 9.74 -1.99
CA TRP A 123 -10.89 8.68 -2.38
C TRP A 123 -12.13 8.64 -1.48
N SER A 124 -13.27 8.30 -2.08
CA SER A 124 -14.48 7.92 -1.37
C SER A 124 -14.38 6.46 -0.91
N ILE A 125 -15.29 6.02 -0.02
CA ILE A 125 -15.38 4.60 0.35
C ILE A 125 -15.70 3.75 -0.90
N ALA A 126 -16.54 4.25 -1.81
CA ALA A 126 -16.86 3.57 -3.07
C ALA A 126 -15.61 3.29 -3.94
N VAL A 127 -14.73 4.29 -4.05
CA VAL A 127 -13.46 4.17 -4.78
C VAL A 127 -12.52 3.18 -4.09
N ILE A 128 -12.43 3.20 -2.75
CA ILE A 128 -11.62 2.23 -2.00
C ILE A 128 -12.11 0.81 -2.26
N LEU A 129 -13.42 0.56 -2.16
CA LEU A 129 -14.00 -0.76 -2.41
C LEU A 129 -13.73 -1.23 -3.85
N ALA A 130 -13.95 -0.37 -4.83
CA ALA A 130 -13.66 -0.70 -6.22
C ALA A 130 -12.17 -1.05 -6.45
N HIS A 131 -11.26 -0.32 -5.78
CA HIS A 131 -9.84 -0.60 -5.82
C HIS A 131 -9.49 -1.95 -5.17
N ILE A 132 -10.00 -2.23 -3.97
CA ILE A 132 -9.79 -3.50 -3.27
C ILE A 132 -10.28 -4.68 -4.10
N ASN A 133 -11.48 -4.57 -4.68
CA ASN A 133 -12.09 -5.61 -5.48
C ASN A 133 -11.21 -6.00 -6.67
N GLU A 134 -10.65 -5.00 -7.34
CA GLU A 134 -9.74 -5.20 -8.46
C GLU A 134 -8.38 -5.72 -8.01
N ALA A 135 -7.77 -5.09 -6.98
CA ALA A 135 -6.46 -5.44 -6.48
C ALA A 135 -6.36 -6.91 -6.02
N ARG A 136 -7.36 -7.39 -5.25
CA ARG A 136 -7.41 -8.78 -4.78
C ARG A 136 -7.41 -9.78 -5.94
N ARG A 137 -8.20 -9.52 -6.98
CA ARG A 137 -8.28 -10.38 -8.18
C ARG A 137 -6.96 -10.38 -8.93
N TYR A 138 -6.37 -9.20 -9.11
CA TYR A 138 -5.08 -9.05 -9.77
C TYR A 138 -3.99 -9.83 -9.00
N TYR A 139 -3.81 -9.56 -7.71
CA TYR A 139 -2.74 -10.17 -6.93
C TYR A 139 -2.93 -11.69 -6.75
N ALA A 140 -4.16 -12.18 -6.61
CA ALA A 140 -4.42 -13.62 -6.61
C ALA A 140 -3.99 -14.29 -7.94
N ALA A 141 -4.23 -13.63 -9.08
CA ALA A 141 -3.76 -14.12 -10.37
C ALA A 141 -2.23 -14.09 -10.48
N GLU A 142 -1.56 -13.09 -9.91
CA GLU A 142 -0.09 -13.04 -9.87
C GLU A 142 0.51 -14.16 -9.03
N VAL A 143 -0.08 -14.45 -7.87
CA VAL A 143 0.33 -15.59 -7.04
C VAL A 143 0.19 -16.89 -7.83
N GLN A 144 -0.96 -17.12 -8.48
CA GLN A 144 -1.17 -18.32 -9.30
C GLN A 144 -0.13 -18.46 -10.42
N LYS A 145 0.24 -17.36 -11.09
CA LYS A 145 1.29 -17.39 -12.13
C LYS A 145 2.63 -17.89 -11.60
N VAL A 146 3.02 -17.49 -10.40
CA VAL A 146 4.29 -17.92 -9.76
C VAL A 146 4.19 -19.37 -9.28
N LEU A 147 3.04 -19.80 -8.75
CA LEU A 147 2.81 -21.20 -8.41
C LEU A 147 2.94 -22.11 -9.63
N ASP A 148 2.38 -21.70 -10.77
CA ASP A 148 2.43 -22.46 -12.02
C ASP A 148 3.82 -22.46 -12.65
N ASN A 149 4.56 -21.35 -12.53
CA ASN A 149 5.88 -21.18 -13.10
C ASN A 149 6.77 -20.25 -12.26
N PRO A 150 7.52 -20.80 -11.28
CA PRO A 150 8.43 -20.02 -10.44
C PRO A 150 9.47 -19.23 -11.26
N GLY A 151 9.81 -18.05 -10.78
CA GLY A 151 10.71 -17.10 -11.44
C GLY A 151 10.05 -16.23 -12.51
N THR A 152 8.76 -16.41 -12.78
CA THR A 152 8.03 -15.55 -13.73
C THR A 152 7.90 -14.11 -13.24
N LYS A 153 7.64 -13.18 -14.17
CA LYS A 153 7.39 -11.78 -13.83
C LYS A 153 6.06 -11.62 -13.11
N MET A 154 6.04 -10.77 -12.08
CA MET A 154 4.84 -10.47 -11.29
C MET A 154 4.72 -8.99 -10.87
N GLY A 155 3.52 -8.59 -10.48
CA GLY A 155 3.19 -7.26 -10.01
C GLY A 155 3.07 -6.20 -11.11
N ARG A 156 2.79 -4.97 -10.68
CA ARG A 156 2.52 -3.82 -11.56
C ARG A 156 2.95 -2.50 -10.95
N THR A 157 2.86 -1.44 -11.76
CA THR A 157 2.99 -0.05 -11.28
C THR A 157 1.61 0.52 -10.91
N VAL A 158 1.60 1.65 -10.20
CA VAL A 158 0.38 2.39 -9.87
C VAL A 158 -0.35 2.93 -11.10
N GLU A 159 0.36 3.04 -12.23
CA GLU A 159 -0.14 3.52 -13.52
C GLU A 159 -0.78 2.41 -14.39
N HIS A 160 -0.94 1.20 -13.84
CA HIS A 160 -1.55 0.11 -14.58
C HIS A 160 -3.00 0.45 -14.97
N ALA A 161 -3.33 0.28 -16.25
CA ALA A 161 -4.60 0.73 -16.82
C ALA A 161 -5.82 0.18 -16.06
N ASP A 162 -5.85 -1.11 -15.75
CA ASP A 162 -6.98 -1.74 -15.04
C ASP A 162 -7.20 -1.19 -13.63
N ARG A 163 -6.11 -0.83 -12.93
CA ARG A 163 -6.17 -0.17 -11.62
C ARG A 163 -6.83 1.20 -11.75
N LEU A 164 -6.32 2.01 -12.68
CA LEU A 164 -6.82 3.36 -12.93
C LEU A 164 -8.28 3.33 -13.38
N GLN A 165 -8.65 2.38 -14.24
CA GLN A 165 -10.03 2.18 -14.68
C GLN A 165 -10.95 1.87 -13.49
N SER A 166 -10.54 0.98 -12.57
CA SER A 166 -11.35 0.60 -11.43
C SER A 166 -11.53 1.75 -10.43
N ILE A 167 -10.48 2.53 -10.18
CA ILE A 167 -10.55 3.76 -9.37
C ILE A 167 -11.52 4.77 -10.01
N ASN A 168 -11.35 5.05 -11.31
CA ASN A 168 -12.16 6.04 -12.03
C ASN A 168 -13.64 5.65 -12.12
N ALA A 169 -13.93 4.35 -12.17
CA ALA A 169 -15.29 3.82 -12.20
C ALA A 169 -15.91 3.61 -10.81
N GLY A 170 -15.14 3.78 -9.72
CA GLY A 170 -15.56 3.40 -8.37
C GLY A 170 -16.86 4.09 -7.92
N ASP A 171 -16.96 5.40 -8.11
CA ASP A 171 -18.16 6.17 -7.74
C ASP A 171 -19.39 5.90 -8.63
N GLN A 172 -19.22 5.16 -9.73
CA GLN A 172 -20.31 4.85 -10.66
C GLN A 172 -20.95 3.49 -10.36
N ARG A 173 -20.37 2.69 -9.45
CA ARG A 173 -20.89 1.38 -9.05
C ARG A 173 -21.91 1.56 -7.93
N SER A 174 -22.95 0.72 -7.92
CA SER A 174 -23.91 0.72 -6.82
C SER A 174 -23.30 0.12 -5.55
N PHE A 175 -23.88 0.48 -4.40
CA PHE A 175 -23.50 -0.05 -3.09
C PHE A 175 -23.55 -1.59 -3.07
N ASP A 176 -24.67 -2.16 -3.52
CA ASP A 176 -24.86 -3.62 -3.59
C ASP A 176 -23.81 -4.29 -4.49
N ALA A 177 -23.52 -3.72 -5.66
CA ALA A 177 -22.51 -4.27 -6.57
C ALA A 177 -21.11 -4.24 -5.93
N LEU A 178 -20.74 -3.14 -5.28
CA LEU A 178 -19.46 -3.02 -4.57
C LEU A 178 -19.34 -4.06 -3.44
N ARG A 179 -20.42 -4.29 -2.70
CA ARG A 179 -20.48 -5.29 -1.62
C ARG A 179 -20.37 -6.73 -2.16
N GLU A 180 -21.10 -7.06 -3.22
CA GLU A 180 -21.03 -8.38 -3.88
C GLU A 180 -19.63 -8.64 -4.45
N GLU A 181 -19.05 -7.66 -5.13
CA GLU A 181 -17.70 -7.75 -5.69
C GLU A 181 -16.62 -7.87 -4.61
N LEU A 182 -16.79 -7.23 -3.45
CA LEU A 182 -15.91 -7.37 -2.30
C LEU A 182 -15.91 -8.80 -1.78
N ILE A 183 -17.09 -9.41 -1.64
CA ILE A 183 -17.23 -10.80 -1.23
C ILE A 183 -16.58 -11.73 -2.28
N ALA A 184 -16.90 -11.54 -3.56
CA ALA A 184 -16.41 -12.40 -4.63
C ALA A 184 -14.89 -12.31 -4.82
N SER A 185 -14.32 -11.10 -4.76
CA SER A 185 -12.86 -10.89 -4.86
C SER A 185 -12.11 -11.52 -3.69
N HIS A 186 -12.66 -11.43 -2.47
CA HIS A 186 -12.10 -12.11 -1.31
C HIS A 186 -12.15 -13.64 -1.45
N GLN A 187 -13.28 -14.19 -1.92
CA GLN A 187 -13.42 -15.63 -2.14
C GLN A 187 -12.37 -16.15 -3.13
N GLN A 188 -12.18 -15.45 -4.25
CA GLN A 188 -11.15 -15.81 -5.23
C GLN A 188 -9.75 -15.80 -4.61
N MET A 189 -9.42 -14.75 -3.87
CA MET A 189 -8.13 -14.62 -3.18
C MET A 189 -7.90 -15.74 -2.16
N VAL A 190 -8.90 -16.04 -1.32
CA VAL A 190 -8.84 -17.14 -0.35
C VAL A 190 -8.72 -18.49 -1.03
N GLN A 191 -9.41 -18.70 -2.16
CA GLN A 191 -9.33 -19.94 -2.92
C GLN A 191 -7.91 -20.19 -3.44
N THR A 192 -7.25 -19.18 -4.00
CA THR A 192 -5.85 -19.28 -4.44
C THR A 192 -4.94 -19.66 -3.27
N LEU A 193 -5.00 -18.91 -2.16
CA LEU A 193 -4.09 -19.15 -1.03
C LEU A 193 -4.40 -20.46 -0.27
N SER A 194 -5.66 -20.92 -0.25
CA SER A 194 -6.02 -22.18 0.41
C SER A 194 -5.50 -23.42 -0.33
N GLY A 195 -5.11 -23.26 -1.61
CA GLY A 195 -4.46 -24.32 -2.38
C GLY A 195 -2.96 -24.46 -2.12
N MET A 196 -2.36 -23.52 -1.40
CA MET A 196 -0.92 -23.49 -1.12
C MET A 196 -0.56 -24.24 0.17
N ASP A 197 0.66 -24.75 0.23
CA ASP A 197 1.31 -25.14 1.48
C ASP A 197 2.34 -24.09 1.93
N ASN A 198 3.01 -24.34 3.07
CA ASN A 198 3.96 -23.38 3.62
C ASN A 198 5.29 -23.32 2.84
N ASP A 199 5.62 -24.34 2.05
CA ASP A 199 6.84 -24.36 1.25
C ASP A 199 6.64 -23.52 -0.01
N ASP A 200 5.42 -23.46 -0.56
CA ASP A 200 5.05 -22.56 -1.66
C ASP A 200 5.35 -21.08 -1.37
N LEU A 201 5.31 -20.67 -0.10
CA LEU A 201 5.63 -19.31 0.32
C LEU A 201 7.07 -18.90 -0.01
N GLN A 202 7.96 -19.87 -0.25
CA GLN A 202 9.36 -19.65 -0.64
C GLN A 202 9.57 -19.62 -2.15
N LEU A 203 8.55 -19.93 -2.96
CA LEU A 203 8.65 -19.80 -4.41
C LEU A 203 8.87 -18.33 -4.78
N GLU A 204 9.85 -18.09 -5.64
CA GLU A 204 10.21 -16.74 -6.05
C GLU A 204 9.47 -16.33 -7.32
N GLY A 205 9.05 -15.07 -7.37
CA GLY A 205 8.69 -14.37 -8.60
C GLY A 205 9.60 -13.17 -8.81
N ASP A 206 9.66 -12.64 -10.03
CA ASP A 206 10.46 -11.46 -10.35
C ASP A 206 9.54 -10.23 -10.49
N HIS A 207 9.43 -9.46 -9.41
CA HIS A 207 8.53 -8.33 -9.35
C HIS A 207 9.02 -7.16 -10.20
N VAL A 208 8.11 -6.59 -11.00
CA VAL A 208 8.42 -5.55 -12.01
C VAL A 208 9.21 -4.34 -11.51
N VAL A 209 9.19 -4.06 -10.20
CA VAL A 209 10.01 -2.98 -9.60
C VAL A 209 10.95 -3.45 -8.50
N ALA A 210 10.58 -4.48 -7.74
CA ALA A 210 11.37 -4.90 -6.58
C ALA A 210 12.43 -5.95 -6.96
N GLY A 211 12.33 -6.52 -8.17
CA GLY A 211 13.15 -7.66 -8.57
C GLY A 211 12.67 -8.97 -7.95
N PRO A 212 13.54 -9.98 -7.91
CA PRO A 212 13.25 -11.29 -7.31
C PRO A 212 12.81 -11.15 -5.85
N GLN A 213 11.69 -11.78 -5.50
CA GLN A 213 11.23 -11.89 -4.11
C GLN A 213 10.34 -13.14 -3.92
N PRO A 214 10.28 -13.71 -2.71
CA PRO A 214 9.42 -14.84 -2.40
C PRO A 214 7.94 -14.45 -2.41
N LEU A 215 7.06 -15.44 -2.63
CA LEU A 215 5.61 -15.27 -2.53
C LEU A 215 5.16 -14.75 -1.17
N LEU A 216 5.86 -15.12 -0.08
CA LEU A 216 5.57 -14.59 1.26
C LEU A 216 5.56 -13.06 1.27
N ASP A 217 6.66 -12.44 0.84
CA ASP A 217 6.83 -10.98 0.85
C ASP A 217 5.79 -10.29 -0.04
N PHE A 218 5.48 -10.92 -1.18
CA PHE A 218 4.47 -10.42 -2.10
C PHE A 218 3.06 -10.46 -1.47
N ILE A 219 2.65 -11.59 -0.89
CA ILE A 219 1.32 -11.77 -0.27
C ILE A 219 1.17 -10.85 0.94
N GLU A 220 2.18 -10.76 1.80
CA GLU A 220 2.13 -9.89 2.97
C GLU A 220 1.93 -8.44 2.56
N ARG A 221 2.76 -7.95 1.64
CA ARG A 221 2.74 -6.55 1.25
C ARG A 221 1.50 -6.18 0.43
N PHE A 222 1.23 -6.93 -0.63
CA PHE A 222 0.25 -6.52 -1.65
C PHE A 222 -1.15 -7.06 -1.40
N MET A 223 -1.33 -8.00 -0.46
CA MET A 223 -2.64 -8.56 -0.16
C MET A 223 -3.01 -8.30 1.30
N VAL A 224 -2.18 -8.72 2.26
CA VAL A 224 -2.51 -8.58 3.70
C VAL A 224 -2.45 -7.13 4.16
N SER A 225 -1.27 -6.49 4.05
CA SER A 225 -1.09 -5.10 4.47
C SER A 225 -1.92 -4.15 3.62
N HIS A 226 -2.08 -4.43 2.32
CA HIS A 226 -2.92 -3.64 1.42
C HIS A 226 -4.39 -3.61 1.87
N ASP A 227 -4.98 -4.76 2.15
CA ASP A 227 -6.35 -4.85 2.69
C ASP A 227 -6.45 -4.10 4.04
N GLN A 228 -5.47 -4.27 4.93
CA GLN A 228 -5.47 -3.65 6.26
C GLN A 228 -5.43 -2.11 6.18
N THR A 229 -4.50 -1.54 5.41
CA THR A 229 -4.41 -0.09 5.19
C THR A 229 -5.73 0.48 4.66
N HIS A 230 -6.40 -0.21 3.73
CA HIS A 230 -7.66 0.27 3.18
C HIS A 230 -8.86 0.07 4.11
N VAL A 231 -8.84 -0.92 5.00
CA VAL A 231 -9.80 -1.01 6.11
C VAL A 231 -9.67 0.23 7.01
N GLU A 232 -8.45 0.59 7.39
CA GLU A 232 -8.19 1.75 8.23
C GLU A 232 -8.64 3.04 7.55
N GLN A 233 -8.28 3.21 6.28
CA GLN A 233 -8.69 4.37 5.48
C GLN A 233 -10.22 4.49 5.38
N ALA A 234 -10.92 3.40 5.04
CA ALA A 234 -12.37 3.40 4.94
C ALA A 234 -13.05 3.68 6.30
N THR A 235 -12.48 3.13 7.39
CA THR A 235 -12.99 3.35 8.75
C THR A 235 -12.88 4.82 9.16
N ALA A 236 -11.74 5.45 8.87
CA ALA A 236 -11.54 6.88 9.12
C ALA A 236 -12.55 7.74 8.33
N LEU A 237 -12.77 7.43 7.05
CA LEU A 237 -13.75 8.13 6.23
C LEU A 237 -15.18 7.98 6.77
N LEU A 238 -15.59 6.77 7.15
CA LEU A 238 -16.92 6.56 7.72
C LEU A 238 -17.11 7.37 9.01
N ALA A 239 -16.10 7.39 9.88
CA ALA A 239 -16.14 8.17 11.11
C ALA A 239 -16.27 9.67 10.86
N GLU A 240 -15.67 10.20 9.79
CA GLU A 240 -15.84 11.61 9.40
C GLU A 240 -17.22 11.90 8.83
N LEU A 241 -17.78 10.98 8.03
CA LEU A 241 -19.11 11.12 7.42
C LEU A 241 -20.27 11.03 8.44
N GLN A 242 -20.01 10.48 9.62
CA GLN A 242 -20.97 10.35 10.72
C GLN A 242 -20.93 11.52 11.72
N ARG A 243 -19.98 12.46 11.58
CA ARG A 243 -19.91 13.68 12.39
C ARG A 243 -20.90 14.74 11.93
#